data_AF-A0A5E7UWU0-F1
#
_entry.id   AF-A0A5E7UWU0-F1
#
_cell.length_a   1.000
_cell.length_b   1.000
_cell.length_c   1.000
_cell.angle_alpha   90.00
_cell.angle_beta   90.00
_cell.angle_gamma   90.00
#
_symmetry.space_group_name_H-M   'P 1'
#
loop_
_entity.id
_entity.type
_entity.pdbx_description
1 polymer ?
#
loop_
_entity_poly.entity_id
_entity_poly.type
_entity_poly.pdbx_seq_one_letter_code
_entity_poly.pdbx_strand_id
1 'polypeptide(L)' 'MKRLESGNYELAIPYRSSNELDKTVHDLLTEISQETEVRNCFIEADAWEEGTERRW' A
#
# COMPACT_ATOMS: atom_id res chain seq x y z
N MET A 1 5.17 -7.67 7.30
CA MET A 1 5.75 -6.45 6.70
C MET A 1 7.25 -6.53 6.85
N LYS A 2 7.99 -6.33 5.76
CA LYS A 2 9.45 -6.29 5.75
C LYS A 2 9.87 -4.97 5.11
N ARG A 3 10.74 -4.21 5.77
CA ARG A 3 11.34 -3.02 5.16
C ARG A 3 12.39 -3.46 4.14
N LEU A 4 12.30 -2.92 2.94
CA LEU A 4 13.26 -3.10 1.86
C LEU A 4 14.21 -1.89 1.81
N GLU A 5 15.07 -1.86 0.80
CA GLU A 5 15.94 -0.71 0.55
C GLU A 5 15.16 0.49 0.01
N SER A 6 15.75 1.69 0.10
CA SER A 6 15.25 2.93 -0.50
C SER A 6 13.82 3.34 -0.08
N GLY A 7 13.40 2.98 1.13
CA GLY A 7 12.09 3.38 1.66
C GLY A 7 10.92 2.51 1.22
N ASN A 8 11.18 1.41 0.50
CA ASN A 8 10.16 0.45 0.10
C ASN A 8 9.80 -0.52 1.23
N TYR A 9 8.59 -1.06 1.19
CA TYR A 9 8.10 -2.05 2.14
C TYR A 9 7.37 -3.18 1.42
N GLU A 10 7.60 -4.40 1.87
CA GLU A 10 6.94 -5.60 1.40
C GLU A 10 5.84 -6.03 2.38
N LEU A 11 4.65 -6.27 1.86
CA LEU A 11 3.45 -6.62 2.61
C LEU A 11 2.83 -7.89 2.01
N ALA A 12 2.56 -8.88 2.84
CA ALA A 12 1.81 -10.07 2.45
C ALA A 12 0.35 -9.86 2.85
N ILE A 13 -0.54 -9.71 1.86
CA ILE A 13 -1.97 -9.49 2.07
C ILE A 13 -2.71 -10.76 1.63
N PRO A 14 -3.35 -11.50 2.55
CA PRO A 14 -4.23 -12.59 2.15
C PRO A 14 -5.52 -12.04 1.54
N TYR A 15 -5.92 -12.53 0.37
CA TYR A 15 -7.16 -12.15 -0.29
C TYR A 15 -7.83 -13.36 -0.95
N ARG A 16 -9.16 -13.35 -1.05
CA ARG A 16 -9.94 -14.41 -1.71
C ARG A 16 -10.41 -14.00 -3.11
N SER A 17 -10.39 -12.71 -3.41
CA SER A 17 -10.77 -12.16 -4.71
C SER A 17 -9.95 -10.93 -5.06
N SER A 18 -9.80 -10.66 -6.36
CA SER A 18 -9.07 -9.47 -6.83
C SER A 18 -9.69 -8.18 -6.29
N ASN A 19 -11.02 -8.09 -6.23
CA ASN A 19 -11.75 -6.93 -5.71
C ASN A 19 -11.52 -6.69 -4.21
N GLU A 20 -11.39 -7.77 -3.42
CA GLU A 20 -11.02 -7.66 -2.00
C GLU A 20 -9.60 -7.14 -1.84
N LEU A 21 -8.67 -7.58 -2.70
CA LEU A 21 -7.31 -7.05 -2.71
C LEU A 21 -7.31 -5.56 -3.08
N ASP A 22 -7.99 -5.18 -4.17
CA ASP A 22 -8.06 -3.78 -4.62
C ASP A 22 -8.59 -2.86 -3.52
N LYS A 23 -9.67 -3.28 -2.85
CA LYS A 23 -10.22 -2.53 -1.72
C LYS A 23 -9.22 -2.44 -0.56
N THR A 24 -8.57 -3.55 -0.23
CA THR A 24 -7.61 -3.59 0.88
C THR A 24 -6.41 -2.67 0.64
N VAL A 25 -5.87 -2.67 -0.59
CA VAL A 25 -4.76 -1.77 -0.96
C VAL A 25 -5.22 -0.31 -0.93
N HIS A 26 -6.40 0.00 -1.47
CA HIS A 26 -6.94 1.36 -1.44
C HIS A 26 -7.17 1.85 0.01
N ASP A 27 -7.76 1.02 0.86
CA ASP A 27 -8.00 1.35 2.27
C ASP A 27 -6.67 1.60 3.01
N LEU A 28 -5.65 0.78 2.75
CA LEU A 28 -4.31 0.94 3.32
C LEU A 28 -3.64 2.26 2.88
N LEU A 29 -3.64 2.57 1.58
CA LEU A 29 -3.06 3.81 1.06
C LEU A 29 -3.79 5.04 1.63
N THR A 30 -5.12 4.94 1.78
CA THR A 30 -5.94 5.98 2.39
C THR A 30 -5.57 6.20 3.85
N GLU A 31 -5.42 5.12 4.63
CA GLU A 31 -5.03 5.20 6.04
C GLU A 31 -3.64 5.84 6.21
N ILE A 32 -2.66 5.46 5.38
CA ILE A 32 -1.32 6.05 5.40
C ILE A 32 -1.38 7.55 5.09
N SER A 33 -2.16 7.94 4.07
CA SER A 33 -2.34 9.35 3.71
C SER A 33 -2.95 10.14 4.87
N GLN A 34 -4.00 9.62 5.50
CA GLN A 34 -4.66 10.27 6.64
C GLN A 34 -3.70 10.43 7.83
N GLU A 35 -2.91 9.42 8.14
CA GLU A 35 -1.92 9.49 9.22
C GLU A 35 -0.84 10.56 8.94
N THR A 36 -0.45 10.73 7.68
CA THR A 36 0.50 11.79 7.30
C THR A 36 -0.11 13.18 7.42
N GLU A 37 -1.37 13.34 7.02
CA GLU A 37 -2.10 14.60 7.14
C GLU A 37 -2.22 15.04 8.61
N VAL A 38 -2.58 14.13 9.52
CA VAL A 38 -2.65 14.38 10.98
C VAL A 38 -1.30 14.87 11.52
N ARG A 39 -0.18 14.40 10.94
CA ARG A 39 1.18 14.78 11.33
C ARG A 39 1.71 16.02 10.59
N ASN A 40 0.87 16.72 9.82
CA ASN A 40 1.29 17.80 8.92
C ASN A 40 2.45 17.38 7.99
N CYS A 41 2.43 16.12 7.56
CA CYS A 41 3.39 15.53 6.63
C CYS A 41 2.73 15.29 5.26
N PHE A 42 3.56 15.18 4.23
CA PHE A 42 3.14 14.80 2.88
C PHE A 42 3.63 13.38 2.57
N ILE A 43 2.81 12.60 1.88
CA ILE A 43 3.20 11.31 1.33
C ILE A 43 2.79 11.18 -0.13
N GLU A 44 3.66 10.55 -0.90
CA GLU A 44 3.37 9.98 -2.22
C GLU A 44 3.73 8.49 -2.12
N ALA A 45 2.73 7.62 -2.27
CA ALA A 45 2.88 6.18 -2.13
C ALA A 45 2.45 5.50 -3.43
N ASP A 46 3.27 4.56 -3.90
CA ASP A 46 3.02 3.70 -5.06
C ASP A 46 2.99 2.26 -4.54
N ALA A 47 1.98 1.48 -4.93
CA ALA A 47 1.85 0.09 -4.56
C ALA A 47 1.77 -0.80 -5.80
N TRP A 48 2.48 -1.92 -5.78
CA TRP A 48 2.46 -2.90 -6.87
C TRP A 48 2.48 -4.31 -6.30
N GLU A 49 1.92 -5.24 -7.07
CA GLU A 49 1.98 -6.67 -6.75
C GLU A 49 3.21 -7.29 -7.42
N GLU A 50 4.04 -7.97 -6.61
CA GLU A 50 5.26 -8.60 -7.14
C GLU A 50 4.93 -9.69 -8.16
N GLY A 51 5.56 -9.61 -9.34
CA GLY A 51 5.38 -10.59 -10.40
C GLY A 51 4.12 -10.39 -11.25
N THR A 52 3.37 -9.29 -11.07
CA THR A 52 2.24 -8.93 -11.93
C THR A 52 2.34 -7.48 -12.42
N GLU A 53 1.47 -7.10 -13.37
CA GLU A 53 1.37 -5.73 -13.89
C GLU A 53 0.42 -4.85 -13.05
N ARG A 54 -0.11 -5.35 -11.93
CA ARG A 54 -1.09 -4.61 -11.12
C ARG A 54 -0.39 -3.55 -10.28
N ARG A 55 -0.97 -2.34 -10.28
CA ARG A 55 -0.49 -1.17 -9.56
C ARG A 55 -1.65 -0.38 -9.01
N TRP A 56 -1.40 0.34 -7.91
CA TRP A 56 -2.34 1.20 -7.22
C TRP A 56 -1.65 2.50 -6.82
#